data_AF-A0A7V1LIM8-F1
#
_entry.id   AF-A0A7V1LIM8-F1
#
_cell.length_a   1.000
_cell.length_b   1.000
_cell.length_c   1.000
_cell.angle_alpha   90.00
_cell.angle_beta   90.00
_cell.angle_gamma   90.00
#
_symmetry.space_group_name_H-M   'P 1'
#
loop_
_entity.id
_entity.type
_entity.pdbx_description
1 polymer ?
#
loop_
_entity_poly.entity_id
_entity_poly.type
_entity_poly.pdbx_seq_one_letter_code
_entity_poly.pdbx_strand_id
1 'polypeptide(L)'
;MCKEYLMIKKKCFSKEWIYSFRDQKKFRKLDYVSLEKMILALSLVEQLELQNLNFIFKGGTSLALHFNEPKRFSIDVDILTSENKKSIDKTLELICADSRFVKFKLDERRSFNSPIPKAHYKLHFVSNIDGTENYILLDVLFEKNLYPTTQDVEVKNVFLETEGKPTIVNVPTIDSITGDKLTAFAPHTIGIKFGIDKDLEIIKQLFDLNYLFDNIKDFRTTFEAYRNFSKQEISYRNLKCGIEETLKDTLETSLTIAKRNKNKGQQLDEFKSLQMGLIKLPSYLVTVSFTLDAAIEAAAKVALLSAKFLKQNFTAIEKFDKSEGIQKYFIKQTDYNFLNKLAKLPNSSLYYWHQAINILNN
;
A
#
# COMPACT_ATOMS: atom_id res chain seq x y z
N MET A 1 1.35 37.73 -9.25
CA MET A 1 2.60 37.19 -9.82
C MET A 1 2.95 35.93 -9.02
N CYS A 2 2.70 34.73 -9.55
CA CYS A 2 3.22 33.44 -9.04
C CYS A 2 2.84 32.28 -10.01
N LYS A 3 3.04 32.46 -11.33
CA LYS A 3 2.69 31.41 -12.31
C LYS A 3 3.84 30.42 -12.62
N GLU A 4 4.97 30.50 -11.92
CA GLU A 4 6.18 29.72 -12.22
C GLU A 4 6.44 28.51 -11.30
N TYR A 5 5.51 28.15 -10.40
CA TYR A 5 5.78 27.15 -9.35
C TYR A 5 5.11 25.78 -9.52
N LEU A 6 4.20 25.59 -10.49
CA LEU A 6 3.61 24.26 -10.74
C LEU A 6 4.54 23.43 -11.62
N MET A 7 5.06 22.34 -11.06
CA MET A 7 5.92 21.41 -11.78
C MET A 7 5.09 20.52 -12.70
N ILE A 8 3.91 20.03 -12.28
CA ILE A 8 3.00 19.25 -13.14
C ILE A 8 2.36 20.15 -14.20
N LYS A 9 2.60 19.85 -15.48
CA LYS A 9 2.05 20.62 -16.59
C LYS A 9 0.53 20.62 -16.59
N LYS A 10 -0.07 21.77 -16.89
CA LYS A 10 -1.53 21.92 -17.01
C LYS A 10 -2.18 20.94 -18.00
N LYS A 11 -1.45 20.54 -19.04
CA LYS A 11 -1.94 19.57 -20.01
C LYS A 11 -2.22 18.19 -19.39
N CYS A 12 -1.55 17.83 -18.29
CA CYS A 12 -1.75 16.54 -17.63
C CYS A 12 -3.18 16.32 -17.12
N PHE A 13 -3.89 17.42 -16.88
CA PHE A 13 -5.29 17.38 -16.44
C PHE A 13 -6.27 17.35 -17.61
N SER A 14 -5.83 17.46 -18.85
CA SER A 14 -6.72 17.54 -20.01
C SER A 14 -7.24 16.15 -20.40
N LYS A 15 -8.43 16.13 -21.02
CA LYS A 15 -9.05 14.91 -21.53
C LYS A 15 -8.17 14.26 -22.60
N GLU A 16 -7.52 15.07 -23.43
CA GLU A 16 -6.60 14.62 -24.49
C GLU A 16 -5.39 13.91 -23.89
N TRP A 17 -4.79 14.46 -22.82
CA TRP A 17 -3.66 13.81 -22.14
C TRP A 17 -4.07 12.47 -21.54
N ILE A 18 -5.14 12.44 -20.75
CA ILE A 18 -5.61 11.23 -20.08
C ILE A 18 -6.00 10.16 -21.12
N TYR A 19 -6.62 10.55 -22.23
CA TYR A 19 -7.01 9.62 -23.29
C TYR A 19 -5.84 9.19 -24.18
N SER A 20 -4.74 9.94 -24.25
CA SER A 20 -3.54 9.52 -25.00
C SER A 20 -2.94 8.19 -24.49
N PHE A 21 -3.18 7.84 -23.22
CA PHE A 21 -2.78 6.55 -22.67
C PHE A 21 -3.57 5.37 -23.25
N ARG A 22 -4.72 5.59 -23.90
CA ARG A 22 -5.49 4.55 -24.61
C ARG A 22 -4.72 3.95 -25.78
N ASP A 23 -3.92 4.77 -26.44
CA ASP A 23 -3.18 4.40 -27.64
C ASP A 23 -1.96 3.53 -27.29
N GLN A 24 -1.55 3.54 -26.02
CA GLN A 24 -0.50 2.70 -25.49
C GLN A 24 -1.07 1.33 -25.11
N LYS A 25 -0.66 0.26 -25.81
CA LYS A 25 -1.14 -1.13 -25.59
C LYS A 25 -1.15 -1.55 -24.12
N LYS A 26 -0.17 -1.09 -23.35
CA LYS A 26 0.02 -1.36 -21.92
C LYS A 26 -1.05 -0.71 -21.03
N PHE A 27 -1.58 0.45 -21.41
CA PHE A 27 -2.50 1.26 -20.63
C PHE A 27 -3.92 1.31 -21.21
N ARG A 28 -4.18 0.53 -22.27
CA ARG A 28 -5.47 0.49 -22.96
C ARG A 28 -6.67 0.15 -22.07
N LYS A 29 -6.44 -0.57 -20.98
CA LYS A 29 -7.48 -1.03 -20.05
C LYS A 29 -7.60 -0.18 -18.78
N LEU A 30 -6.89 0.94 -18.68
CA LEU A 30 -6.97 1.80 -17.51
C LEU A 30 -8.38 2.36 -17.34
N ASP A 31 -8.81 2.46 -16.09
CA ASP A 31 -9.92 3.33 -15.74
C ASP A 31 -9.44 4.79 -15.74
N TYR A 32 -9.95 5.57 -16.69
CA TYR A 32 -9.52 6.95 -16.92
C TYR A 32 -10.02 7.91 -15.83
N VAL A 33 -11.11 7.56 -15.14
CA VAL A 33 -11.57 8.33 -13.97
C VAL A 33 -10.59 8.13 -12.82
N SER A 34 -10.13 6.89 -12.59
CA SER A 34 -9.06 6.61 -11.62
C SER A 34 -7.72 7.26 -12.01
N LEU A 35 -7.38 7.31 -13.30
CA LEU A 35 -6.18 8.01 -13.79
C LEU A 35 -6.25 9.52 -13.53
N GLU A 36 -7.38 10.17 -13.83
CA GLU A 36 -7.59 11.59 -13.51
C GLU A 36 -7.40 11.84 -12.01
N LYS A 37 -8.02 10.99 -11.18
CA LYS A 37 -7.91 11.09 -9.71
C LYS A 37 -6.48 10.86 -9.22
N MET A 38 -5.72 9.95 -9.82
CA MET A 38 -4.30 9.75 -9.50
C MET A 38 -3.46 11.01 -9.81
N ILE A 39 -3.67 11.62 -10.99
CA ILE A 39 -2.97 12.86 -11.38
C ILE A 39 -3.32 13.99 -10.40
N LEU A 40 -4.59 14.12 -10.02
CA LEU A 40 -5.04 15.11 -9.04
C LEU A 40 -4.52 14.82 -7.62
N ALA A 41 -4.42 13.55 -7.20
CA ALA A 41 -3.84 13.18 -5.91
C ALA A 41 -2.36 13.58 -5.83
N LEU A 42 -1.59 13.34 -6.89
CA LEU A 42 -0.18 13.77 -6.95
C LEU A 42 -0.04 15.30 -7.07
N SER A 43 -0.97 15.96 -7.78
CA SER A 43 -1.05 17.41 -7.78
C SER A 43 -1.36 17.96 -6.40
N LEU A 44 -2.22 17.34 -5.61
CA LEU A 44 -2.45 17.73 -4.22
C LEU A 44 -1.17 17.63 -3.40
N VAL A 45 -0.41 16.53 -3.53
CA VAL A 45 0.88 16.36 -2.84
C VAL A 45 1.88 17.45 -3.23
N GLU A 46 1.99 17.76 -4.52
CA GLU A 46 2.80 18.89 -5.00
C GLU A 46 2.36 20.21 -4.37
N GLN A 47 1.05 20.48 -4.34
CA GLN A 47 0.52 21.72 -3.79
C GLN A 47 0.76 21.85 -2.27
N LEU A 48 0.66 20.75 -1.51
CA LEU A 48 0.98 20.74 -0.07
C LEU A 48 2.44 21.13 0.18
N GLU A 49 3.37 20.59 -0.63
CA GLU A 49 4.79 20.93 -0.55
C GLU A 49 5.06 22.39 -0.95
N LEU A 50 4.44 22.88 -2.02
CA LEU A 50 4.61 24.28 -2.48
C LEU A 50 4.09 25.30 -1.46
N GLN A 51 3.11 24.92 -0.62
CA GLN A 51 2.64 25.74 0.50
C GLN A 51 3.51 25.60 1.76
N ASN A 52 4.64 24.88 1.68
CA ASN A 52 5.59 24.62 2.76
C ASN A 52 4.97 23.90 3.96
N LEU A 53 4.00 23.02 3.71
CA LEU A 53 3.51 22.12 4.75
C LEU A 53 4.60 21.09 5.08
N ASN A 54 4.88 20.86 6.36
CA ASN A 54 5.78 19.81 6.81
C ASN A 54 5.01 18.50 6.99
N PHE A 55 5.22 17.55 6.08
CA PHE A 55 4.55 16.25 6.11
C PHE A 55 5.42 15.13 5.51
N ILE A 56 5.03 13.90 5.82
CA ILE A 56 5.50 12.69 5.14
C ILE A 56 4.35 12.14 4.32
N PHE A 57 4.54 12.02 3.01
CA PHE A 57 3.58 11.39 2.12
C PHE A 57 3.70 9.86 2.21
N LYS A 58 2.63 9.19 2.64
CA LYS A 58 2.61 7.75 2.92
C LYS A 58 1.45 7.05 2.21
N GLY A 59 1.16 5.81 2.64
CA GLY A 59 0.02 5.04 2.16
C GLY A 59 0.21 4.46 0.75
N GLY A 60 -0.88 3.99 0.15
CA GLY A 60 -0.84 3.31 -1.15
C GLY A 60 -0.42 4.21 -2.32
N THR A 61 -0.75 5.50 -2.26
CA THR A 61 -0.50 6.45 -3.34
C THR A 61 0.97 6.87 -3.41
N SER A 62 1.66 6.92 -2.27
CA SER A 62 3.13 7.15 -2.23
C SER A 62 3.92 6.10 -3.01
N LEU A 63 3.40 4.87 -3.17
CA LEU A 63 4.04 3.83 -3.98
C LEU A 63 4.17 4.21 -5.46
N ALA A 64 3.33 5.12 -5.96
CA ALA A 64 3.45 5.65 -7.31
C ALA A 64 4.70 6.51 -7.53
N LEU A 65 5.36 6.96 -6.45
CA LEU A 65 6.63 7.69 -6.49
C LEU A 65 7.84 6.77 -6.24
N HIS A 66 7.64 5.63 -5.56
CA HIS A 66 8.67 4.59 -5.42
C HIS A 66 8.91 3.81 -6.72
N PHE A 67 7.84 3.56 -7.47
CA PHE A 67 7.89 2.84 -8.72
C PHE A 67 7.48 3.79 -9.83
N ASN A 68 8.40 4.07 -10.77
CA ASN A 68 8.12 4.94 -11.93
C ASN A 68 6.81 4.53 -12.64
N GLU A 69 6.51 3.23 -12.66
CA GLU A 69 5.27 2.67 -13.15
C GLU A 69 4.41 2.10 -11.99
N PRO A 70 3.30 2.75 -11.62
CA PRO A 70 2.42 2.23 -10.58
C PRO A 70 1.79 0.91 -11.03
N LYS A 71 1.73 -0.06 -10.12
CA LYS A 71 1.16 -1.40 -10.40
C LYS A 71 -0.36 -1.45 -10.22
N ARG A 72 -0.90 -0.62 -9.34
CA ARG A 72 -2.33 -0.39 -9.13
C ARG A 72 -2.60 1.09 -8.87
N PHE A 73 -3.83 1.54 -9.10
CA PHE A 73 -4.29 2.84 -8.66
C PHE A 73 -4.57 2.86 -7.16
N SER A 74 -4.18 3.97 -6.54
CA SER A 74 -4.53 4.42 -5.21
C SER A 74 -4.80 5.91 -5.36
N ILE A 75 -5.96 6.38 -4.91
CA ILE A 75 -6.45 7.74 -5.20
C ILE A 75 -6.60 8.61 -3.95
N ASP A 76 -6.33 8.03 -2.79
CA ASP A 76 -6.36 8.73 -1.50
C ASP A 76 -4.96 9.25 -1.19
N VAL A 77 -4.85 10.48 -0.69
CA VAL A 77 -3.59 11.06 -0.24
C VAL A 77 -3.50 10.85 1.27
N ASP A 78 -2.58 10.00 1.72
CA ASP A 78 -2.30 9.80 3.14
C ASP A 78 -1.05 10.58 3.54
N ILE A 79 -1.15 11.47 4.53
CA ILE A 79 0.00 12.19 5.08
C ILE A 79 0.14 11.98 6.58
N LEU A 80 1.38 12.03 7.06
CA LEU A 80 1.75 12.06 8.47
C LEU A 80 2.39 13.43 8.76
N THR A 81 1.94 14.12 9.80
CA THR A 81 2.47 15.46 10.14
C THR A 81 2.40 15.72 11.64
N SER A 82 3.36 16.49 12.14
CA SER A 82 3.31 17.06 13.50
C SER A 82 2.66 18.44 13.56
N GLU A 83 2.21 18.97 12.43
CA GLU A 83 1.47 20.22 12.39
C GLU A 83 0.09 20.08 13.03
N ASN A 84 -0.56 21.20 13.34
CA ASN A 84 -1.92 21.19 13.89
C ASN A 84 -2.97 21.36 12.81
N LYS A 85 -4.22 21.01 13.14
CA LYS A 85 -5.37 21.13 12.25
C LYS A 85 -5.52 22.53 11.62
N LYS A 86 -5.28 23.61 12.38
CA LYS A 86 -5.41 24.98 11.88
C LYS A 86 -4.42 25.28 10.76
N SER A 87 -3.20 24.74 10.86
CA SER A 87 -2.20 24.87 9.80
C SER A 87 -2.61 24.12 8.52
N ILE A 88 -3.18 22.92 8.70
CA ILE A 88 -3.76 22.14 7.59
C ILE A 88 -4.89 22.91 6.92
N ASP A 89 -5.89 23.37 7.68
CA ASP A 89 -7.05 24.11 7.12
C ASP A 89 -6.57 25.33 6.31
N LYS A 90 -5.65 26.14 6.86
CA LYS A 90 -5.09 27.31 6.17
C LYS A 90 -4.35 26.92 4.89
N THR A 91 -3.61 25.82 4.92
CA THR A 91 -2.92 25.30 3.73
C THR A 91 -3.94 24.90 2.66
N LEU A 92 -5.01 24.19 3.04
CA LEU A 92 -6.06 23.77 2.10
C LEU A 92 -6.85 24.97 1.53
N GLU A 93 -7.05 26.04 2.30
CA GLU A 93 -7.62 27.30 1.82
C GLU A 93 -6.76 27.92 0.71
N LEU A 94 -5.44 28.00 0.91
CA LEU A 94 -4.50 28.50 -0.10
C LEU A 94 -4.51 27.62 -1.36
N ILE A 95 -4.52 26.30 -1.18
CA ILE A 95 -4.62 25.35 -2.30
C ILE A 95 -5.91 25.56 -3.09
N CYS A 96 -7.06 25.75 -2.43
CA CYS A 96 -8.31 25.98 -3.15
C CYS A 96 -8.36 27.33 -3.89
N ALA A 97 -7.54 28.31 -3.48
CA ALA A 97 -7.48 29.61 -4.12
C ALA A 97 -6.66 29.64 -5.43
N ASP A 98 -5.65 28.77 -5.57
CA ASP A 98 -4.68 28.83 -6.69
C ASP A 98 -4.46 27.49 -7.41
N SER A 99 -5.32 26.49 -7.19
CA SER A 99 -5.20 25.17 -7.84
C SER A 99 -6.48 24.73 -8.55
N ARG A 100 -6.55 23.46 -8.95
CA ARG A 100 -7.76 22.85 -9.54
C ARG A 100 -8.81 22.46 -8.51
N PHE A 101 -8.46 22.47 -7.23
CA PHE A 101 -9.41 22.18 -6.15
C PHE A 101 -10.27 23.41 -5.88
N VAL A 102 -11.58 23.25 -5.80
CA VAL A 102 -12.52 24.37 -5.70
C VAL A 102 -12.98 24.64 -4.27
N LYS A 103 -12.97 23.62 -3.42
CA LYS A 103 -13.32 23.68 -2.00
C LYS A 103 -12.82 22.42 -1.30
N PHE A 104 -12.65 22.48 0.01
CA PHE A 104 -12.46 21.30 0.83
C PHE A 104 -13.55 21.19 1.90
N LYS A 105 -13.79 19.96 2.37
CA LYS A 105 -14.71 19.68 3.49
C LYS A 105 -14.07 18.69 4.44
N LEU A 106 -14.12 18.97 5.73
CA LEU A 106 -13.79 18.00 6.77
C LEU A 106 -14.92 16.97 6.89
N ASP A 107 -14.58 15.68 6.89
CA ASP A 107 -15.53 14.61 7.21
C ASP A 107 -15.59 14.47 8.75
N GLU A 108 -16.44 15.29 9.36
CA GLU A 108 -16.61 15.36 10.84
C GLU A 108 -16.98 14.01 11.45
N ARG A 109 -17.62 13.11 10.70
CA ARG A 109 -18.00 11.78 11.21
C ARG A 109 -16.82 10.84 11.33
N ARG A 110 -15.78 11.02 10.51
CA ARG A 110 -14.59 10.16 10.51
C ARG A 110 -13.40 10.80 11.21
N SER A 111 -13.40 12.12 11.35
CA SER A 111 -12.27 12.89 11.89
C SER A 111 -12.36 13.02 13.40
N PHE A 112 -11.24 12.79 14.09
CA PHE A 112 -11.11 12.95 15.55
C PHE A 112 -12.12 12.16 16.41
N ASN A 113 -12.81 11.17 15.84
CA ASN A 113 -13.82 10.35 16.51
C ASN A 113 -13.28 8.99 16.98
N SER A 114 -11.96 8.86 17.07
CA SER A 114 -11.29 7.66 17.55
C SER A 114 -10.04 8.04 18.34
N PRO A 115 -9.43 7.11 19.10
CA PRO A 115 -8.15 7.34 19.77
C PRO A 115 -7.01 7.70 18.80
N ILE A 116 -7.18 7.42 17.51
CA ILE A 116 -6.24 7.78 16.46
C ILE A 116 -6.46 9.25 16.09
N PRO A 117 -5.44 10.13 16.21
CA PRO A 117 -5.57 11.54 15.89
C PRO A 117 -5.52 11.75 14.37
N LYS A 118 -6.60 11.34 13.69
CA LYS A 118 -6.73 11.38 12.23
C LYS A 118 -7.86 12.32 11.81
N ALA A 119 -7.63 13.08 10.75
CA ALA A 119 -8.66 13.84 10.04
C ALA A 119 -8.78 13.36 8.59
N HIS A 120 -9.99 13.49 8.05
CA HIS A 120 -10.33 13.11 6.69
C HIS A 120 -10.93 14.31 5.97
N TYR A 121 -10.26 14.80 4.94
CA TYR A 121 -10.72 15.91 4.11
C TYR A 121 -11.15 15.40 2.73
N LYS A 122 -12.19 16.01 2.18
CA LYS A 122 -12.60 15.85 0.77
C LYS A 122 -12.23 17.13 0.04
N LEU A 123 -11.24 17.08 -0.85
CA LEU A 123 -10.91 18.19 -1.73
C LEU A 123 -11.65 18.02 -3.04
N HIS A 124 -12.62 18.89 -3.28
CA HIS A 124 -13.50 18.80 -4.44
C HIS A 124 -12.87 19.43 -5.67
N PHE A 125 -13.13 18.84 -6.83
CA PHE A 125 -12.72 19.35 -8.14
C PHE A 125 -13.81 19.02 -9.17
N VAL A 126 -13.80 19.71 -10.31
CA VAL A 126 -14.66 19.37 -11.46
C VAL A 126 -13.85 18.54 -12.43
N SER A 127 -14.35 17.34 -12.77
CA SER A 127 -13.69 16.44 -13.72
C SER A 127 -13.66 17.06 -15.11
N ASN A 128 -12.50 17.01 -15.77
CA ASN A 128 -12.39 17.38 -17.18
C ASN A 128 -12.81 16.24 -18.11
N ILE A 129 -13.06 15.03 -17.58
CA ILE A 129 -13.47 13.86 -18.35
C ILE A 129 -14.97 13.91 -18.63
N ASP A 130 -15.76 14.10 -17.57
CA ASP A 130 -17.23 14.01 -17.61
C ASP A 130 -17.96 15.25 -17.06
N GLY A 131 -17.24 16.26 -16.55
CA GLY A 131 -17.81 17.50 -16.03
C GLY A 131 -18.44 17.37 -14.63
N THR A 132 -18.37 16.20 -13.99
CA THR A 132 -18.98 15.98 -12.68
C THR A 132 -18.09 16.48 -11.54
N GLU A 133 -18.71 16.97 -10.45
CA GLU A 133 -17.99 17.29 -9.23
C GLU A 133 -17.56 15.98 -8.54
N ASN A 134 -16.25 15.83 -8.36
CA ASN A 134 -15.62 14.72 -7.65
C ASN A 134 -14.75 15.26 -6.51
N TYR A 135 -14.11 14.37 -5.77
CA TYR A 135 -13.14 14.75 -4.74
C TYR A 135 -11.95 13.78 -4.66
N ILE A 136 -10.83 14.30 -4.15
CA ILE A 136 -9.69 13.54 -3.64
C ILE A 136 -9.81 13.48 -2.11
N LEU A 137 -9.64 12.30 -1.53
CA LEU A 137 -9.55 12.15 -0.08
C LEU A 137 -8.13 12.51 0.38
N LEU A 138 -8.04 13.37 1.38
CA LEU A 138 -6.80 13.65 2.11
C LEU A 138 -6.98 13.17 3.54
N ASP A 139 -6.22 12.14 3.87
CA ASP A 139 -6.18 11.49 5.16
C ASP A 139 -4.94 11.98 5.93
N VAL A 140 -5.15 12.78 6.97
CA VAL A 140 -4.08 13.42 7.75
C VAL A 140 -3.96 12.72 9.11
N LEU A 141 -2.82 12.09 9.37
CA LEU A 141 -2.47 11.57 10.70
C LEU A 141 -1.59 12.59 11.43
N PHE A 142 -2.07 13.07 12.58
CA PHE A 142 -1.39 14.07 13.41
C PHE A 142 -0.48 13.41 14.44
N GLU A 143 0.70 12.98 14.01
CA GLU A 143 1.62 12.21 14.83
C GLU A 143 3.09 12.51 14.50
N LYS A 144 3.97 12.13 15.41
CA LYS A 144 5.41 12.13 15.13
C LYS A 144 5.78 11.03 14.13
N ASN A 145 6.86 11.24 13.39
CA ASN A 145 7.39 10.25 12.48
C ASN A 145 7.82 8.97 13.21
N LEU A 146 7.25 7.83 12.81
CA LEU A 146 7.62 6.49 13.29
C LEU A 146 8.43 5.68 12.27
N TYR A 147 8.58 6.17 11.04
CA TYR A 147 9.41 5.54 10.02
C TYR A 147 10.89 5.67 10.41
N PRO A 148 11.64 4.56 10.51
CA PRO A 148 13.07 4.62 10.80
C PRO A 148 13.86 5.38 9.73
N THR A 149 13.44 5.25 8.46
CA THR A 149 14.07 5.95 7.34
C THR A 149 13.04 6.52 6.37
N THR A 150 13.29 7.73 5.92
CA THR A 150 12.56 8.39 4.84
C THR A 150 13.53 8.80 3.74
N GLN A 151 12.99 9.20 2.60
CA GLN A 151 13.74 9.68 1.46
C GLN A 151 12.98 10.78 0.75
N ASP A 152 13.74 11.66 0.11
CA ASP A 152 13.21 12.74 -0.71
C ASP A 152 13.08 12.26 -2.15
N VAL A 153 11.87 12.39 -2.71
CA VAL A 153 11.55 11.95 -4.07
C VAL A 153 10.89 13.05 -4.87
N GLU A 154 11.18 13.09 -6.16
CA GLU A 154 10.49 13.97 -7.10
C GLU A 154 9.04 13.53 -7.29
N VAL A 155 8.10 14.49 -7.31
CA VAL A 155 6.69 14.22 -7.65
C VAL A 155 6.58 13.97 -9.16
N LYS A 156 6.94 12.75 -9.57
CA LYS A 156 7.00 12.33 -10.97
C LYS A 156 6.71 10.86 -11.13
N ASN A 157 5.98 10.53 -12.19
CA ASN A 157 5.79 9.17 -12.67
C ASN A 157 5.40 9.17 -14.16
N VAL A 158 5.14 8.00 -14.73
CA VAL A 158 4.75 7.86 -16.15
C VAL A 158 3.47 8.57 -16.58
N PHE A 159 2.61 9.01 -15.66
CA PHE A 159 1.36 9.70 -15.96
C PHE A 159 1.47 11.23 -15.91
N LEU A 160 2.59 11.73 -15.40
CA LEU A 160 2.85 13.15 -15.25
C LEU A 160 3.89 13.60 -16.27
N GLU A 161 3.63 14.74 -16.89
CA GLU A 161 4.66 15.52 -17.55
C GLU A 161 4.96 16.75 -16.71
N THR A 162 6.24 16.96 -16.46
CA THR A 162 6.72 18.00 -15.56
C THR A 162 7.53 19.06 -16.30
N GLU A 163 7.55 20.28 -15.78
CA GLU A 163 8.38 21.40 -16.21
C GLU A 163 8.93 22.20 -15.03
N GLY A 164 9.90 23.07 -15.29
CA GLY A 164 10.48 23.93 -14.27
C GLY A 164 11.30 23.18 -13.23
N LYS A 165 11.30 23.71 -12.00
CA LYS A 165 12.05 23.14 -10.87
C LYS A 165 11.30 21.92 -10.31
N PRO A 166 11.97 20.77 -10.10
CA PRO A 166 11.36 19.62 -9.48
C PRO A 166 10.81 19.91 -8.08
N THR A 167 9.55 19.55 -7.84
CA THR A 167 8.96 19.49 -6.50
C THR A 167 9.39 18.18 -5.85
N ILE A 168 10.01 18.29 -4.68
CA ILE A 168 10.58 17.17 -3.93
C ILE A 168 9.75 16.99 -2.67
N VAL A 169 9.30 15.77 -2.39
CA VAL A 169 8.51 15.46 -1.19
C VAL A 169 9.15 14.33 -0.39
N ASN A 170 8.95 14.36 0.93
CA ASN A 170 9.45 13.31 1.81
C ASN A 170 8.47 12.12 1.84
N VAL A 171 8.99 10.92 1.58
CA VAL A 171 8.25 9.64 1.62
C VAL A 171 9.03 8.61 2.47
N PRO A 172 8.37 7.64 3.12
CA PRO A 172 9.07 6.53 3.76
C PRO A 172 9.87 5.72 2.73
N THR A 173 11.03 5.18 3.08
CA THR A 173 11.75 4.27 2.18
C THR A 173 10.93 2.99 1.91
N ILE A 174 11.28 2.23 0.86
CA ILE A 174 10.65 0.91 0.58
C ILE A 174 10.71 0.02 1.82
N ASP A 175 11.85 -0.03 2.50
CA ASP A 175 12.03 -0.84 3.71
C ASP A 175 11.06 -0.41 4.81
N SER A 176 10.90 0.89 5.03
CA SER A 176 10.03 1.44 6.08
C SER A 176 8.54 1.32 5.76
N ILE A 177 8.11 1.62 4.53
CA ILE A 177 6.70 1.48 4.13
C ILE A 177 6.26 0.02 4.08
N THR A 178 7.17 -0.92 3.83
CA THR A 178 6.89 -2.35 3.91
C THR A 178 6.48 -2.75 5.33
N GLY A 179 7.23 -2.28 6.34
CA GLY A 179 6.93 -2.57 7.74
C GLY A 179 5.58 -2.00 8.18
N ASP A 180 5.29 -0.75 7.81
CA ASP A 180 3.98 -0.12 8.03
C ASP A 180 2.83 -0.92 7.38
N LYS A 181 2.94 -1.22 6.08
CA LYS A 181 1.92 -1.99 5.36
C LYS A 181 1.70 -3.39 5.90
N LEU A 182 2.75 -4.04 6.40
CA LEU A 182 2.64 -5.37 6.99
C LEU A 182 1.71 -5.36 8.23
N THR A 183 1.66 -4.27 8.99
CA THR A 183 0.74 -4.15 10.15
C THR A 183 -0.73 -4.24 9.75
N ALA A 184 -1.08 -3.79 8.55
CA ALA A 184 -2.45 -3.85 8.04
C ALA A 184 -2.87 -5.26 7.59
N PHE A 185 -1.93 -6.20 7.42
CA PHE A 185 -2.17 -7.58 7.00
C PHE A 185 -2.07 -8.57 8.18
N ALA A 186 -2.78 -8.26 9.26
CA ALA A 186 -2.93 -9.06 10.48
C ALA A 186 -4.39 -8.96 11.00
N PRO A 187 -5.37 -9.58 10.30
CA PRO A 187 -6.80 -9.32 10.47
C PRO A 187 -7.40 -9.72 11.83
N HIS A 188 -6.75 -10.61 12.59
CA HIS A 188 -7.22 -11.04 13.91
C HIS A 188 -6.64 -10.21 15.06
N THR A 189 -5.67 -9.32 14.78
CA THR A 189 -4.97 -8.51 15.77
C THR A 189 -5.06 -7.02 15.44
N ILE A 190 -4.04 -6.47 14.77
CA ILE A 190 -3.86 -5.03 14.52
C ILE A 190 -4.25 -4.58 13.11
N GLY A 191 -4.45 -5.52 12.20
CA GLY A 191 -4.70 -5.27 10.80
C GLY A 191 -6.17 -5.01 10.47
N ILE A 192 -6.45 -5.00 9.16
CA ILE A 192 -7.80 -4.84 8.64
C ILE A 192 -8.61 -6.10 8.93
N LYS A 193 -9.63 -5.99 9.77
CA LYS A 193 -10.45 -7.13 10.22
C LYS A 193 -11.25 -7.77 9.08
N PHE A 194 -11.52 -9.07 9.22
CA PHE A 194 -12.54 -9.75 8.43
C PHE A 194 -13.96 -9.32 8.83
N GLY A 195 -14.93 -9.54 7.94
CA GLY A 195 -16.36 -9.35 8.24
C GLY A 195 -16.85 -7.90 8.36
N ILE A 196 -16.03 -6.92 7.94
CA ILE A 196 -16.38 -5.49 7.95
C ILE A 196 -16.40 -4.86 6.54
N ASP A 197 -16.69 -5.66 5.52
CA ASP A 197 -16.75 -5.27 4.10
C ASP A 197 -15.45 -4.64 3.55
N LYS A 198 -14.30 -4.98 4.15
CA LYS A 198 -12.97 -4.51 3.76
C LYS A 198 -12.09 -5.57 3.11
N ASP A 199 -12.68 -6.63 2.55
CA ASP A 199 -11.89 -7.74 1.97
C ASP A 199 -10.98 -7.27 0.82
N LEU A 200 -11.44 -6.29 0.03
CA LEU A 200 -10.63 -5.66 -1.01
C LEU A 200 -9.42 -4.93 -0.42
N GLU A 201 -9.58 -4.26 0.73
CA GLU A 201 -8.48 -3.52 1.36
C GLU A 201 -7.42 -4.46 1.92
N ILE A 202 -7.81 -5.63 2.45
CA ILE A 202 -6.87 -6.69 2.85
C ILE A 202 -6.04 -7.16 1.64
N ILE A 203 -6.72 -7.43 0.51
CA ILE A 203 -6.06 -7.89 -0.71
C ILE A 203 -5.18 -6.79 -1.35
N LYS A 204 -5.54 -5.52 -1.24
CA LYS A 204 -4.67 -4.40 -1.63
C LYS A 204 -3.37 -4.38 -0.81
N GLN A 205 -3.42 -4.69 0.49
CA GLN A 205 -2.19 -4.82 1.30
C GLN A 205 -1.32 -5.98 0.81
N LEU A 206 -1.91 -7.16 0.59
CA LEU A 206 -1.18 -8.31 0.08
C LEU A 206 -0.53 -8.04 -1.29
N PHE A 207 -1.25 -7.37 -2.19
CA PHE A 207 -0.75 -6.96 -3.49
C PHE A 207 0.46 -6.02 -3.33
N ASP A 208 0.35 -4.96 -2.52
CA ASP A 208 1.43 -4.00 -2.32
C ASP A 208 2.66 -4.68 -1.69
N LEU A 209 2.44 -5.51 -0.66
CA LEU A 209 3.50 -6.26 0.03
C LEU A 209 4.25 -7.20 -0.93
N ASN A 210 3.58 -7.80 -1.91
CA ASN A 210 4.25 -8.64 -2.92
C ASN A 210 5.31 -7.87 -3.72
N TYR A 211 5.02 -6.64 -4.13
CA TYR A 211 5.96 -5.82 -4.91
C TYR A 211 7.03 -5.20 -4.03
N LEU A 212 6.65 -4.76 -2.84
CA LEU A 212 7.58 -4.20 -1.86
C LEU A 212 8.62 -5.23 -1.43
N PHE A 213 8.20 -6.47 -1.18
CA PHE A 213 9.07 -7.58 -0.80
C PHE A 213 10.26 -7.76 -1.75
N ASP A 214 10.03 -7.67 -3.06
CA ASP A 214 11.07 -7.87 -4.08
C ASP A 214 12.12 -6.74 -4.11
N ASN A 215 11.87 -5.64 -3.38
CA ASN A 215 12.69 -4.44 -3.36
C ASN A 215 13.21 -4.07 -1.95
N ILE A 216 12.99 -4.92 -0.94
CA ILE A 216 13.56 -4.74 0.40
C ILE A 216 15.09 -4.82 0.31
N LYS A 217 15.78 -3.83 0.88
CA LYS A 217 17.24 -3.79 0.98
C LYS A 217 17.70 -4.08 2.41
N ASP A 218 17.02 -3.53 3.40
CA ASP A 218 17.34 -3.74 4.81
C ASP A 218 16.13 -4.28 5.60
N PHE A 219 16.16 -5.59 5.87
CA PHE A 219 15.15 -6.27 6.68
C PHE A 219 15.11 -5.80 8.14
N ARG A 220 16.21 -5.24 8.68
CA ARG A 220 16.21 -4.69 10.03
C ARG A 220 15.38 -3.41 10.07
N THR A 221 15.61 -2.50 9.13
CA THR A 221 14.78 -1.29 8.96
C THR A 221 13.30 -1.64 8.77
N THR A 222 12.98 -2.66 7.97
CA THR A 222 11.58 -3.12 7.81
C THR A 222 10.99 -3.63 9.12
N PHE A 223 11.74 -4.40 9.91
CA PHE A 223 11.26 -4.89 11.20
C PHE A 223 11.08 -3.77 12.22
N GLU A 224 12.00 -2.81 12.26
CA GLU A 224 11.89 -1.64 13.15
C GLU A 224 10.63 -0.82 12.83
N ALA A 225 10.37 -0.56 11.55
CA ALA A 225 9.15 0.09 11.11
C ALA A 225 7.91 -0.72 11.55
N TYR A 226 7.87 -2.03 11.24
CA TYR A 226 6.77 -2.89 11.66
C TYR A 226 6.53 -2.86 13.18
N ARG A 227 7.60 -2.92 13.97
CA ARG A 227 7.54 -2.89 15.43
C ARG A 227 7.00 -1.55 15.94
N ASN A 228 7.43 -0.43 15.36
CA ASN A 228 6.97 0.90 15.76
C ASN A 228 5.47 1.07 15.49
N PHE A 229 5.03 0.77 14.27
CA PHE A 229 3.62 0.88 13.89
C PHE A 229 2.75 -0.14 14.63
N SER A 230 3.19 -1.39 14.79
CA SER A 230 2.43 -2.39 15.56
C SER A 230 2.20 -1.95 17.01
N LYS A 231 3.21 -1.38 17.68
CA LYS A 231 3.05 -0.85 19.04
C LYS A 231 2.03 0.29 19.09
N GLN A 232 2.07 1.18 18.10
CA GLN A 232 1.11 2.28 17.99
C GLN A 232 -0.31 1.74 17.77
N GLU A 233 -0.49 0.80 16.85
CA GLU A 233 -1.76 0.17 16.54
C GLU A 233 -2.35 -0.65 17.71
N ILE A 234 -1.50 -1.32 18.50
CA ILE A 234 -1.88 -1.99 19.75
C ILE A 234 -2.36 -0.95 20.77
N SER A 235 -1.60 0.13 20.94
CA SER A 235 -1.93 1.21 21.89
C SER A 235 -3.26 1.88 21.54
N TYR A 236 -3.49 2.23 20.28
CA TYR A 236 -4.73 2.87 19.83
C TYR A 236 -5.97 2.02 20.07
N ARG A 237 -5.83 0.69 19.94
CA ARG A 237 -6.94 -0.25 20.10
C ARG A 237 -7.01 -0.86 21.50
N ASN A 238 -6.10 -0.48 22.41
CA ASN A 238 -5.95 -1.06 23.74
C ASN A 238 -5.94 -2.60 23.73
N LEU A 239 -5.19 -3.19 22.80
CA LEU A 239 -5.12 -4.64 22.63
C LEU A 239 -4.17 -5.27 23.64
N LYS A 240 -4.53 -6.45 24.11
CA LYS A 240 -3.67 -7.29 24.97
C LYS A 240 -2.92 -8.30 24.12
N CYS A 241 -2.10 -7.82 23.19
CA CYS A 241 -1.21 -8.65 22.39
C CYS A 241 0.16 -8.02 22.21
N GLY A 242 1.16 -8.84 21.89
CA GLY A 242 2.51 -8.46 21.55
C GLY A 242 2.82 -8.62 20.06
N ILE A 243 4.00 -8.14 19.68
CA ILE A 243 4.52 -8.18 18.29
C ILE A 243 4.58 -9.61 17.73
N GLU A 244 4.84 -10.59 18.59
CA GLU A 244 4.89 -11.99 18.17
C GLU A 244 3.52 -12.50 17.73
N GLU A 245 2.46 -12.15 18.45
CA GLU A 245 1.08 -12.56 18.13
C GLU A 245 0.58 -11.89 16.85
N THR A 246 0.95 -10.62 16.62
CA THR A 246 0.60 -9.92 15.38
C THR A 246 1.30 -10.53 14.15
N LEU A 247 2.55 -10.97 14.29
CA LEU A 247 3.28 -11.67 13.22
C LEU A 247 2.72 -13.08 12.97
N LYS A 248 2.32 -13.78 14.04
CA LYS A 248 1.66 -15.10 13.95
C LYS A 248 0.32 -15.00 13.21
N ASP A 249 -0.47 -13.96 13.47
CA ASP A 249 -1.72 -13.67 12.76
C ASP A 249 -1.47 -13.42 11.26
N THR A 250 -0.47 -12.60 10.91
CA THR A 250 -0.04 -12.43 9.52
C THR A 250 0.32 -13.78 8.86
N LEU A 251 1.09 -14.62 9.56
CA LEU A 251 1.49 -15.94 9.04
C LEU A 251 0.29 -16.88 8.87
N GLU A 252 -0.64 -16.90 9.82
CA GLU A 252 -1.87 -17.69 9.75
C GLU A 252 -2.75 -17.24 8.59
N THR A 253 -2.91 -15.92 8.40
CA THR A 253 -3.65 -15.36 7.27
C THR A 253 -3.03 -15.77 5.93
N SER A 254 -1.70 -15.78 5.82
CA SER A 254 -0.99 -16.31 4.65
C SER A 254 -1.22 -17.81 4.44
N LEU A 255 -1.26 -18.62 5.51
CA LEU A 255 -1.60 -20.04 5.43
C LEU A 255 -3.04 -20.27 4.96
N THR A 256 -3.99 -19.44 5.40
CA THR A 256 -5.38 -19.47 4.95
C THR A 256 -5.45 -19.32 3.43
N ILE A 257 -4.70 -18.40 2.83
CA ILE A 257 -4.62 -18.25 1.37
C ILE A 257 -4.02 -19.50 0.71
N ALA A 258 -2.92 -20.04 1.24
CA ALA A 258 -2.24 -21.21 0.68
C ALA A 258 -3.10 -22.49 0.71
N LYS A 259 -3.89 -22.69 1.78
CA LYS A 259 -4.79 -23.84 1.96
C LYS A 259 -6.00 -23.82 1.01
N ARG A 260 -6.44 -22.64 0.58
CA ARG A 260 -7.61 -22.45 -0.29
C ARG A 260 -8.88 -23.12 0.29
N ASN A 261 -9.65 -23.83 -0.53
CA ASN A 261 -10.87 -24.55 -0.12
C ASN A 261 -10.62 -25.73 0.84
N LYS A 262 -9.38 -26.00 1.26
CA LYS A 262 -9.07 -26.99 2.30
C LYS A 262 -9.14 -26.44 3.71
N ASN A 263 -9.29 -25.12 3.87
CA ASN A 263 -9.64 -24.54 5.16
C ASN A 263 -10.97 -25.13 5.67
N LYS A 264 -11.18 -25.07 6.99
CA LYS A 264 -12.39 -25.57 7.65
C LYS A 264 -12.91 -24.51 8.62
N GLY A 265 -14.21 -24.56 8.92
CA GLY A 265 -14.85 -23.63 9.85
C GLY A 265 -14.60 -22.17 9.46
N GLN A 266 -14.29 -21.32 10.44
CA GLN A 266 -14.09 -19.90 10.27
C GLN A 266 -13.03 -19.55 9.20
N GLN A 267 -11.89 -20.26 9.17
CA GLN A 267 -10.83 -20.03 8.18
C GLN A 267 -11.31 -20.25 6.73
N LEU A 268 -12.34 -21.08 6.51
CA LEU A 268 -12.91 -21.26 5.17
C LEU A 268 -13.72 -20.03 4.76
N ASP A 269 -14.43 -19.40 5.67
CA ASP A 269 -15.20 -18.19 5.40
C ASP A 269 -14.27 -16.98 5.22
N GLU A 270 -13.20 -16.89 6.00
CA GLU A 270 -12.12 -15.92 5.79
C GLU A 270 -11.47 -16.08 4.41
N PHE A 271 -11.20 -17.31 3.99
CA PHE A 271 -10.69 -17.57 2.64
C PHE A 271 -11.68 -17.11 1.56
N LYS A 272 -12.98 -17.35 1.72
CA LYS A 272 -14.00 -16.84 0.78
C LYS A 272 -14.02 -15.31 0.74
N SER A 273 -13.91 -14.66 1.90
CA SER A 273 -13.74 -13.19 1.99
C SER A 273 -12.52 -12.73 1.18
N LEU A 274 -11.36 -13.34 1.38
CA LEU A 274 -10.14 -13.04 0.61
C LEU A 274 -10.34 -13.26 -0.90
N GLN A 275 -11.05 -14.33 -1.30
CA GLN A 275 -11.42 -14.55 -2.70
C GLN A 275 -12.33 -13.45 -3.24
N MET A 276 -13.30 -12.95 -2.47
CA MET A 276 -14.14 -11.82 -2.86
C MET A 276 -13.29 -10.55 -3.06
N GLY A 277 -12.32 -10.29 -2.18
CA GLY A 277 -11.36 -9.21 -2.35
C GLY A 277 -10.55 -9.34 -3.66
N LEU A 278 -10.09 -10.55 -3.98
CA LEU A 278 -9.36 -10.84 -5.23
C LEU A 278 -10.22 -10.61 -6.47
N ILE A 279 -11.52 -10.94 -6.43
CA ILE A 279 -12.44 -10.70 -7.55
C ILE A 279 -12.66 -9.20 -7.79
N LYS A 280 -12.64 -8.38 -6.73
CA LYS A 280 -12.83 -6.92 -6.81
C LYS A 280 -11.56 -6.16 -7.24
N LEU A 281 -10.37 -6.73 -7.02
CA LEU A 281 -9.09 -6.06 -7.27
C LEU A 281 -8.83 -5.63 -8.73
N PRO A 282 -9.22 -6.37 -9.80
CA PRO A 282 -8.83 -6.06 -11.17
C PRO A 282 -9.16 -4.65 -11.67
N SER A 283 -10.24 -4.03 -11.17
CA SER A 283 -10.60 -2.65 -11.55
C SER A 283 -9.62 -1.59 -11.06
N TYR A 284 -8.70 -1.95 -10.15
CA TYR A 284 -7.69 -1.07 -9.60
C TYR A 284 -6.30 -1.34 -10.21
N LEU A 285 -6.10 -2.41 -10.97
CA LEU A 285 -4.79 -2.78 -11.50
C LEU A 285 -4.46 -1.99 -12.78
N VAL A 286 -3.19 -1.61 -12.93
CA VAL A 286 -2.74 -0.76 -14.05
C VAL A 286 -2.13 -1.62 -15.16
N THR A 287 -1.05 -2.35 -14.84
CA THR A 287 -0.22 -3.02 -15.85
C THR A 287 -0.09 -4.54 -15.65
N VAL A 288 -0.74 -5.08 -14.62
CA VAL A 288 -0.52 -6.45 -14.13
C VAL A 288 -1.85 -7.13 -13.80
N SER A 289 -1.86 -8.46 -13.84
CA SER A 289 -2.93 -9.28 -13.29
C SER A 289 -2.52 -9.84 -11.93
N PHE A 290 -3.46 -9.95 -11.00
CA PHE A 290 -3.23 -10.58 -9.70
C PHE A 290 -4.26 -11.70 -9.47
N THR A 291 -3.90 -12.91 -9.90
CA THR A 291 -4.74 -14.10 -9.78
C THR A 291 -4.62 -14.72 -8.40
N LEU A 292 -5.44 -15.75 -8.10
CA LEU A 292 -5.30 -16.53 -6.87
C LEU A 292 -3.88 -17.14 -6.75
N ASP A 293 -3.30 -17.62 -7.84
CA ASP A 293 -1.94 -18.18 -7.82
C ASP A 293 -0.90 -17.11 -7.46
N ALA A 294 -1.04 -15.89 -8.00
CA ALA A 294 -0.20 -14.75 -7.62
C ALA A 294 -0.39 -14.35 -6.15
N ALA A 295 -1.63 -14.41 -5.65
CA ALA A 295 -1.94 -14.17 -4.24
C ALA A 295 -1.33 -15.23 -3.31
N ILE A 296 -1.28 -16.49 -3.73
CA ILE A 296 -0.61 -17.58 -2.98
C ILE A 296 0.89 -17.35 -2.90
N GLU A 297 1.52 -16.89 -3.97
CA GLU A 297 2.94 -16.52 -3.96
C GLU A 297 3.21 -15.28 -3.09
N ALA A 298 2.38 -14.24 -3.21
CA ALA A 298 2.44 -13.07 -2.34
C ALA A 298 2.32 -13.45 -0.86
N ALA A 299 1.36 -14.33 -0.53
CA ALA A 299 1.16 -14.82 0.84
C ALA A 299 2.38 -15.60 1.34
N ALA A 300 3.03 -16.39 0.49
CA ALA A 300 4.25 -17.11 0.83
C ALA A 300 5.43 -16.15 1.12
N LYS A 301 5.57 -15.07 0.35
CA LYS A 301 6.56 -14.01 0.61
C LYS A 301 6.30 -13.30 1.94
N VAL A 302 5.05 -12.94 2.20
CA VAL A 302 4.64 -12.31 3.47
C VAL A 302 4.87 -13.25 4.65
N ALA A 303 4.58 -14.54 4.50
CA ALA A 303 4.86 -15.55 5.53
C ALA A 303 6.36 -15.69 5.81
N LEU A 304 7.21 -15.66 4.78
CA LEU A 304 8.67 -15.65 4.93
C LEU A 304 9.15 -14.39 5.66
N LEU A 305 8.59 -13.22 5.34
CA LEU A 305 8.90 -11.99 6.05
C LEU A 305 8.54 -12.09 7.54
N SER A 306 7.34 -12.61 7.86
CA SER A 306 6.92 -12.84 9.24
C SER A 306 7.80 -13.86 9.97
N ALA A 307 8.17 -14.97 9.31
CA ALA A 307 9.08 -15.97 9.88
C ALA A 307 10.44 -15.36 10.23
N LYS A 308 11.01 -14.55 9.33
CA LYS A 308 12.25 -13.81 9.57
C LYS A 308 12.12 -12.88 10.77
N PHE A 309 11.03 -12.14 10.90
CA PHE A 309 10.83 -11.21 12.01
C PHE A 309 10.58 -11.90 13.35
N LEU A 310 9.81 -12.99 13.35
CA LEU A 310 9.61 -13.85 14.54
C LEU A 310 10.94 -14.37 15.09
N LYS A 311 11.87 -14.71 14.20
CA LYS A 311 13.20 -15.24 14.55
C LYS A 311 14.29 -14.18 14.57
N GLN A 312 13.95 -12.91 14.38
CA GLN A 312 14.88 -11.78 14.23
C GLN A 312 16.05 -12.07 13.26
N ASN A 313 15.74 -12.81 12.20
CA ASN A 313 16.68 -13.15 11.13
C ASN A 313 16.61 -12.09 10.02
N PHE A 314 17.58 -11.19 9.99
CA PHE A 314 17.63 -10.07 9.02
C PHE A 314 18.57 -10.31 7.83
N THR A 315 18.99 -11.56 7.58
CA THR A 315 19.82 -11.85 6.39
C THR A 315 19.04 -11.62 5.10
N ALA A 316 19.74 -11.34 4.00
CA ALA A 316 19.10 -11.24 2.70
C ALA A 316 18.42 -12.57 2.30
N ILE A 317 17.36 -12.47 1.50
CA ILE A 317 16.66 -13.63 0.95
C ILE A 317 17.24 -13.93 -0.42
N GLU A 318 17.75 -15.15 -0.61
CA GLU A 318 18.17 -15.60 -1.92
C GLU A 318 16.95 -15.70 -2.85
N LYS A 319 17.08 -15.22 -4.08
CA LYS A 319 16.01 -15.34 -5.08
C LYS A 319 15.92 -16.80 -5.53
N PHE A 320 14.70 -17.28 -5.74
CA PHE A 320 14.50 -18.62 -6.29
C PHE A 320 15.15 -18.72 -7.67
N ASP A 321 16.15 -19.60 -7.79
CA ASP A 321 16.68 -20.00 -9.08
C ASP A 321 15.81 -21.11 -9.68
N LYS A 322 15.14 -20.78 -10.79
CA LYS A 322 14.26 -21.70 -11.52
C LYS A 322 15.01 -22.94 -12.05
N SER A 323 16.33 -22.87 -12.19
CA SER A 323 17.15 -23.99 -12.68
C SER A 323 17.25 -25.15 -11.68
N GLU A 324 17.09 -24.89 -10.38
CA GLU A 324 17.33 -25.89 -9.33
C GLU A 324 16.21 -26.94 -9.17
N GLY A 325 15.07 -26.73 -9.83
CA GLY A 325 13.90 -27.59 -9.71
C GLY A 325 13.14 -27.40 -8.38
N ILE A 326 11.82 -27.25 -8.46
CA ILE A 326 10.99 -26.96 -7.28
C ILE A 326 10.95 -28.13 -6.26
N GLN A 327 11.30 -29.34 -6.68
CA GLN A 327 11.31 -30.55 -5.85
C GLN A 327 12.35 -30.49 -4.73
N LYS A 328 13.47 -29.77 -4.94
CA LYS A 328 14.49 -29.51 -3.91
C LYS A 328 13.88 -28.84 -2.66
N TYR A 329 12.79 -28.12 -2.84
CA TYR A 329 12.13 -27.32 -1.82
C TYR A 329 10.94 -28.02 -1.16
N PHE A 330 10.83 -29.35 -1.28
CA PHE A 330 9.77 -30.09 -0.59
C PHE A 330 9.97 -30.04 0.94
N ILE A 331 8.89 -29.68 1.63
CA ILE A 331 8.81 -29.55 3.08
C ILE A 331 8.54 -30.95 3.67
N LYS A 332 9.39 -31.37 4.61
CA LYS A 332 9.32 -32.71 5.24
C LYS A 332 8.43 -32.74 6.48
N GLN A 333 8.29 -31.60 7.16
CA GLN A 333 7.51 -31.43 8.38
C GLN A 333 6.04 -31.76 8.14
N THR A 334 5.46 -32.63 8.95
CA THR A 334 4.10 -33.18 8.76
C THR A 334 3.03 -32.11 8.74
N ASP A 335 3.17 -31.09 9.58
CA ASP A 335 2.17 -30.03 9.75
C ASP A 335 2.10 -29.08 8.55
N TYR A 336 3.15 -29.08 7.72
CA TYR A 336 3.31 -28.17 6.58
C TYR A 336 3.48 -28.88 5.23
N ASN A 337 3.64 -30.21 5.20
CA ASN A 337 3.88 -30.95 3.96
C ASN A 337 2.74 -30.80 2.93
N PHE A 338 1.55 -30.39 3.35
CA PHE A 338 0.42 -30.10 2.46
C PHE A 338 0.75 -28.98 1.45
N LEU A 339 1.68 -28.09 1.81
CA LEU A 339 2.20 -27.02 0.96
C LEU A 339 2.99 -27.55 -0.24
N ASN A 340 3.52 -28.79 -0.20
CA ASN A 340 4.21 -29.40 -1.36
C ASN A 340 3.30 -29.48 -2.60
N LYS A 341 1.98 -29.42 -2.43
CA LYS A 341 1.02 -29.33 -3.55
C LYS A 341 1.16 -28.03 -4.35
N LEU A 342 1.78 -26.99 -3.78
CA LEU A 342 2.10 -25.74 -4.46
C LEU A 342 3.19 -25.89 -5.52
N ALA A 343 3.95 -27.00 -5.51
CA ALA A 343 4.90 -27.33 -6.58
C ALA A 343 4.26 -27.41 -7.99
N LYS A 344 2.94 -27.56 -8.04
CA LYS A 344 2.16 -27.59 -9.30
C LYS A 344 1.88 -26.19 -9.87
N LEU A 345 2.06 -25.14 -9.08
CA LEU A 345 1.85 -23.76 -9.54
C LEU A 345 3.08 -23.30 -10.34
N PRO A 346 2.91 -22.50 -11.41
CA PRO A 346 4.01 -22.00 -12.22
C PRO A 346 4.73 -20.81 -11.56
N ASN A 347 4.92 -20.85 -10.24
CA ASN A 347 5.43 -19.73 -9.44
C ASN A 347 6.33 -20.19 -8.29
N SER A 348 6.92 -19.25 -7.54
CA SER A 348 7.89 -19.55 -6.48
C SER A 348 7.27 -19.69 -5.07
N SER A 349 5.96 -19.94 -4.99
CA SER A 349 5.26 -20.06 -3.70
C SER A 349 5.80 -21.17 -2.80
N LEU A 350 6.09 -22.36 -3.34
CA LEU A 350 6.66 -23.44 -2.52
C LEU A 350 8.07 -23.10 -2.02
N TYR A 351 8.88 -22.42 -2.83
CA TYR A 351 10.21 -21.96 -2.43
C TYR A 351 10.13 -21.05 -1.19
N TYR A 352 9.30 -20.00 -1.23
CA TYR A 352 9.18 -19.09 -0.09
C TYR A 352 8.60 -19.75 1.16
N TRP A 353 7.63 -20.65 1.00
CA TRP A 353 7.13 -21.46 2.13
C TRP A 353 8.22 -22.35 2.72
N HIS A 354 9.01 -23.03 1.89
CA HIS A 354 10.13 -23.84 2.35
C HIS A 354 11.10 -23.02 3.19
N GLN A 355 11.48 -21.83 2.71
CA GLN A 355 12.37 -20.93 3.46
C GLN A 355 11.72 -20.47 4.79
N ALA A 356 10.43 -20.12 4.77
CA ALA A 356 9.71 -19.69 5.97
C ALA A 356 9.68 -20.79 7.03
N ILE A 357 9.36 -22.03 6.63
CA ILE A 357 9.29 -23.19 7.54
C ILE A 357 10.67 -23.57 8.07
N ASN A 358 11.74 -23.49 7.26
CA ASN A 358 13.10 -23.72 7.76
C ASN A 358 13.49 -22.70 8.82
N ILE A 359 13.19 -21.42 8.60
CA ILE A 359 13.49 -20.36 9.58
C ILE A 359 12.71 -20.57 10.89
N LEU A 360 11.44 -20.98 10.82
CA LEU A 360 10.63 -21.18 12.02
C LEU A 360 11.10 -22.36 12.89
N ASN A 361 11.69 -23.38 12.26
CA ASN A 361 12.14 -24.61 12.94
C ASN A 361 13.59 -24.53 13.44
N ASN A 362 14.38 -23.59 12.93
CA ASN A 362 15.68 -23.22 13.48
C ASN A 362 15.52 -22.17 14.58
#